data_AF-A0A165N1A8-F1
#
_entry.id   AF-A0A165N1A8-F1
#
_cell.length_a   1.000
_cell.length_b   1.000
_cell.length_c   1.000
_cell.angle_alpha   90.00
_cell.angle_beta   90.00
_cell.angle_gamma   90.00
#
_symmetry.space_group_name_H-M   'P 1'
#
loop_
_entity.id
_entity.type
_entity.pdbx_description
1 polymer ?
#
loop_
_entity_poly.entity_id
_entity_poly.type
_entity_poly.pdbx_seq_one_letter_code
_entity_poly.pdbx_strand_id
1 'polypeptide(L)'
;MKEIIPRLQVLARSSPRDKQILVENLKAMGEIVAVMGDGMNDGPALKTANVGFSMGIAGAEVAKEASDTVLMDKNFASIVSAMWGRCANDAVRRFLQFQLCQHHRRHHHVRRRHRVRVEELRTLDPAAILGEHYYGRYRHTDAGS
;
A
#
# COMPACT_ATOMS: atom_id res chain seq x y z
N MET A 1 -1.25 35.38 5.17
CA MET A 1 -2.07 34.14 5.31
C MET A 1 -1.33 33.03 6.03
N LYS A 2 -0.11 32.67 5.63
CA LYS A 2 0.67 31.56 6.23
C LYS A 2 0.92 31.67 7.74
N GLU A 3 0.96 32.89 8.31
CA GLU A 3 1.10 33.09 9.77
C GLU A 3 -0.21 32.96 10.55
N ILE A 4 -1.35 33.16 9.87
CA ILE A 4 -2.68 33.19 10.50
C ILE A 4 -3.31 31.79 10.47
N ILE A 5 -3.14 31.07 9.35
CA ILE A 5 -3.75 29.76 9.12
C ILE A 5 -3.46 28.75 10.24
N PRO A 6 -2.22 28.61 10.76
CA PRO A 6 -1.93 27.66 11.85
C PRO A 6 -2.66 27.97 13.17
N ARG A 7 -3.08 29.23 13.37
CA ARG A 7 -3.81 29.69 14.56
C ARG A 7 -5.30 29.85 14.31
N LEU A 8 -5.75 29.67 13.07
CA LEU A 8 -7.14 29.87 12.67
C LEU A 8 -7.98 28.67 13.12
N GLN A 9 -8.77 28.86 14.18
CA GLN A 9 -9.68 27.83 14.68
C GLN A 9 -11.10 27.95 14.11
N VAL A 10 -11.54 29.17 13.81
CA VAL A 10 -12.90 29.45 13.34
C VAL A 10 -12.84 30.25 12.04
N LEU A 11 -13.41 29.69 10.98
CA LEU A 11 -13.71 30.38 9.74
C LEU A 11 -15.23 30.52 9.62
N ALA A 12 -15.75 31.72 9.82
CA ALA A 12 -17.19 32.00 9.79
C ALA A 12 -17.55 32.93 8.63
N ARG A 13 -18.82 32.87 8.19
CA ARG A 13 -19.34 33.67 7.05
C ARG A 13 -18.50 33.53 5.78
N SER A 14 -17.97 32.34 5.55
CA SER A 14 -17.09 32.03 4.41
C SER A 14 -17.87 31.47 3.23
N SER A 15 -17.45 31.84 2.03
CA SER A 15 -17.93 31.24 0.78
C SER A 15 -17.37 29.82 0.57
N PRO A 16 -17.97 29.02 -0.33
CA PRO A 16 -17.40 27.73 -0.76
C PRO A 16 -15.93 27.85 -1.20
N ARG A 17 -15.60 28.94 -1.89
CA ARG A 17 -14.26 29.20 -2.39
C ARG A 17 -13.26 29.46 -1.26
N ASP A 18 -13.68 30.17 -0.22
CA ASP A 18 -12.82 30.44 0.95
C ASP A 18 -12.45 29.15 1.68
N LYS A 19 -13.41 28.22 1.82
CA LYS A 19 -13.15 26.89 2.38
C LYS A 19 -12.12 26.13 1.55
N GLN A 20 -12.28 26.14 0.22
CA GLN A 20 -11.33 25.50 -0.68
C GLN A 20 -9.92 26.12 -0.58
N ILE A 21 -9.82 27.44 -0.60
CA ILE A 21 -8.53 28.17 -0.47
C ILE A 21 -7.84 27.80 0.85
N LEU A 22 -8.59 27.71 1.95
CA LEU A 22 -8.02 27.29 3.24
C LEU A 22 -7.40 25.89 3.16
N VAL A 23 -8.11 24.93 2.55
CA VAL A 23 -7.62 23.56 2.35
C VAL A 23 -6.38 23.53 1.45
N GLU A 24 -6.38 24.26 0.34
CA GLU A 24 -5.24 24.37 -0.58
C GLU A 24 -4.00 24.93 0.14
N ASN A 25 -4.17 25.97 0.95
CA ASN A 25 -3.06 26.57 1.69
C ASN A 25 -2.51 25.64 2.78
N LEU A 26 -3.39 24.96 3.55
CA LEU A 26 -2.95 23.97 4.55
C LEU A 26 -2.16 22.84 3.89
N LYS A 27 -2.63 22.31 2.76
CA LYS A 27 -1.91 21.29 1.98
C LYS A 27 -0.57 21.81 1.44
N ALA A 28 -0.53 23.05 0.95
CA ALA A 28 0.70 23.68 0.48
C ALA A 28 1.74 23.90 1.60
N MET A 29 1.29 23.92 2.86
CA MET A 29 2.16 23.96 4.04
C MET A 29 2.66 22.56 4.47
N GLY A 30 2.26 21.50 3.77
CA GLY A 30 2.65 20.12 4.07
C GLY A 30 1.74 19.40 5.06
N GLU A 31 0.63 20.02 5.46
CA GLU A 31 -0.32 19.40 6.38
C GLU A 31 -1.19 18.35 5.67
N ILE A 32 -1.57 17.30 6.40
CA ILE A 32 -2.56 16.32 5.95
C ILE A 32 -3.94 16.80 6.38
N VAL A 33 -4.73 17.24 5.41
CA VAL A 33 -6.01 17.92 5.68
C VAL A 33 -7.17 16.96 5.48
N ALA A 34 -7.97 16.78 6.54
CA ALA A 34 -9.27 16.15 6.46
C ALA A 34 -10.37 17.22 6.44
N VAL A 35 -11.35 17.08 5.55
CA VAL A 35 -12.50 17.99 5.47
C VAL A 35 -13.77 17.19 5.71
N MET A 36 -14.67 17.73 6.53
CA MET A 36 -16.01 17.21 6.68
C MET A 36 -17.00 18.22 6.11
N GLY A 37 -17.97 17.74 5.35
CA GLY A 37 -19.01 18.57 4.76
C GLY A 37 -20.27 17.76 4.47
N ASP A 38 -21.41 18.37 4.68
CA ASP A 38 -22.74 17.79 4.43
C ASP A 38 -23.50 18.56 3.35
N GLY A 39 -23.04 19.75 2.95
CA GLY A 39 -23.70 20.61 1.98
C GLY A 39 -23.12 20.52 0.57
N MET A 40 -23.93 20.90 -0.43
CA MET A 40 -23.49 21.05 -1.82
C MET A 40 -22.30 22.02 -1.97
N ASN A 41 -22.22 22.99 -1.06
CA ASN A 41 -21.17 24.00 -1.00
C ASN A 41 -19.80 23.45 -0.56
N ASP A 42 -19.75 22.26 0.04
CA ASP A 42 -18.50 21.68 0.55
C ASP A 42 -17.79 20.83 -0.50
N GLY A 43 -18.45 20.50 -1.62
CA GLY A 43 -17.92 19.62 -2.66
C GLY A 43 -16.50 19.98 -3.15
N PRO A 44 -16.21 21.25 -3.50
CA PRO A 44 -14.86 21.64 -3.90
C PRO A 44 -13.81 21.44 -2.79
N ALA A 45 -14.16 21.74 -1.53
CA ALA A 45 -13.25 21.57 -0.40
C ALA A 45 -13.03 20.08 -0.07
N LEU A 46 -14.08 19.26 -0.13
CA LEU A 46 -14.04 17.81 0.04
C LEU A 46 -13.11 17.15 -0.99
N LYS A 47 -13.26 17.48 -2.28
CA LYS A 47 -12.39 16.95 -3.35
C LYS A 47 -10.94 17.42 -3.23
N THR A 48 -10.71 18.61 -2.68
CA THR A 48 -9.37 19.18 -2.56
C THR A 48 -8.62 18.64 -1.35
N ALA A 49 -9.33 18.14 -0.34
CA ALA A 49 -8.74 17.56 0.87
C ALA A 49 -7.85 16.35 0.58
N ASN A 50 -7.06 15.92 1.58
CA ASN A 50 -6.42 14.61 1.51
C ASN A 50 -7.42 13.49 1.78
N VAL A 51 -8.41 13.76 2.64
CA VAL A 51 -9.54 12.87 2.92
C VAL A 51 -10.80 13.70 3.15
N GLY A 52 -11.84 13.47 2.35
CA GLY A 52 -13.16 14.08 2.50
C GLY A 52 -14.15 13.15 3.22
N PHE A 53 -14.88 13.68 4.19
CA PHE A 53 -15.94 12.98 4.92
C PHE A 53 -17.29 13.65 4.69
N SER A 54 -18.32 12.86 4.39
CA SER A 54 -19.70 13.33 4.30
C SER A 54 -20.63 12.56 5.23
N MET A 55 -21.81 13.12 5.47
CA MET A 55 -22.83 12.51 6.33
C MET A 55 -23.81 11.70 5.46
N GLY A 56 -23.96 10.41 5.71
CA GLY A 56 -24.77 9.51 4.89
C GLY A 56 -26.28 9.78 4.98
N ILE A 57 -26.79 10.01 6.19
CA ILE A 57 -28.24 10.23 6.41
C ILE A 57 -28.64 11.69 6.16
N ALA A 58 -27.80 12.64 6.56
CA ALA A 58 -28.12 14.08 6.55
C ALA A 58 -27.40 14.88 5.46
N GLY A 59 -26.41 14.29 4.79
CA GLY A 59 -25.63 14.99 3.77
C GLY A 59 -26.30 14.98 2.40
N ALA A 60 -26.10 16.07 1.68
CA ALA A 60 -26.49 16.22 0.28
C ALA A 60 -25.76 15.18 -0.59
N GLU A 61 -26.41 14.71 -1.63
CA GLU A 61 -25.85 13.68 -2.53
C GLU A 61 -24.53 14.13 -3.17
N VAL A 62 -24.45 15.41 -3.54
CA VAL A 62 -23.24 16.04 -4.08
C VAL A 62 -22.07 15.98 -3.08
N ALA A 63 -22.33 16.07 -1.78
CA ALA A 63 -21.29 15.94 -0.76
C ALA A 63 -20.82 14.49 -0.62
N LYS A 64 -21.72 13.51 -0.75
CA LYS A 64 -21.38 12.09 -0.73
C LYS A 64 -20.51 11.69 -1.92
N GLU A 65 -20.89 12.12 -3.12
CA GLU A 65 -20.11 11.88 -4.34
C GLU A 65 -18.72 12.54 -4.32
N ALA A 66 -18.61 13.69 -3.64
CA ALA A 66 -17.35 14.41 -3.50
C ALA A 66 -16.45 13.88 -2.36
N SER A 67 -16.97 13.02 -1.48
CA SER A 67 -16.26 12.51 -0.30
C SER A 67 -15.62 11.15 -0.53
N ASP A 68 -14.51 10.89 0.14
CA ASP A 68 -13.84 9.58 0.13
C ASP A 68 -14.51 8.59 1.10
N THR A 69 -15.19 9.09 2.13
CA THR A 69 -15.85 8.28 3.15
C THR A 69 -17.17 8.90 3.56
N VAL A 70 -18.22 8.08 3.58
CA VAL A 70 -19.56 8.47 4.02
C VAL A 70 -19.79 7.91 5.43
N LEU A 71 -20.01 8.79 6.40
CA LEU A 71 -20.33 8.41 7.78
C LEU A 71 -21.81 8.02 7.86
N MET A 72 -22.06 6.78 8.25
CA MET A 72 -23.41 6.24 8.38
C MET A 72 -24.09 6.69 9.67
N ASP A 73 -23.31 7.12 10.67
CA ASP A 73 -23.78 7.61 11.96
C ASP A 73 -23.51 9.12 12.15
N LYS A 74 -24.24 9.74 13.09
CA LYS A 74 -24.11 11.17 13.41
C LYS A 74 -23.03 11.45 14.47
N ASN A 75 -21.99 10.62 14.54
CA ASN A 75 -21.01 10.72 15.62
C ASN A 75 -19.63 11.15 15.12
N PHE A 76 -19.18 12.31 15.59
CA PHE A 76 -17.81 12.79 15.34
C PHE A 76 -16.75 11.83 15.90
N ALA A 77 -17.07 11.01 16.89
CA ALA A 77 -16.15 9.97 17.40
C ALA A 77 -15.80 8.92 16.32
N SER A 78 -16.70 8.68 15.37
CA SER A 78 -16.46 7.74 14.27
C SER A 78 -15.38 8.24 13.30
N ILE A 79 -15.15 9.56 13.23
CA ILE A 79 -14.01 10.16 12.51
C ILE A 79 -12.70 9.74 13.15
N VAL A 80 -12.62 9.78 14.48
CA VAL A 80 -11.42 9.37 15.22
C VAL A 80 -11.12 7.92 14.88
N SER A 81 -12.13 7.04 14.94
CA SER A 81 -11.99 5.63 14.51
C SER A 81 -11.53 5.49 13.06
N ALA A 82 -12.08 6.29 12.13
CA ALA A 82 -11.64 6.29 10.73
C ALA A 82 -10.17 6.71 10.55
N MET A 83 -9.63 7.57 11.43
CA MET A 83 -8.19 7.89 11.41
C MET A 83 -7.31 6.67 11.73
N TRP A 84 -7.74 5.79 12.64
CA TRP A 84 -7.05 4.51 12.90
C TRP A 84 -7.06 3.60 11.66
N GLY A 85 -8.10 3.72 10.83
CA GLY A 85 -8.17 3.05 9.52
C GLY A 85 -6.98 3.37 8.61
N ARG A 86 -6.38 4.58 8.70
CA ARG A 86 -5.16 4.91 7.93
C ARG A 86 -3.94 4.13 8.41
N CYS A 87 -3.76 4.00 9.73
CA CYS A 87 -2.71 3.16 10.30
C CYS A 87 -2.87 1.69 9.88
N ALA A 88 -4.11 1.19 9.85
CA ALA A 88 -4.41 -0.15 9.37
C ALA A 88 -4.12 -0.31 7.87
N ASN A 89 -4.50 0.67 7.04
CA ASN A 89 -4.27 0.63 5.59
C ASN A 89 -2.77 0.71 5.26
N ASP A 90 -2.00 1.53 5.98
CA ASP A 90 -0.54 1.56 5.86
C ASP A 90 0.10 0.21 6.21
N ALA A 91 -0.39 -0.45 7.26
CA ALA A 91 0.08 -1.79 7.63
C ALA A 91 -0.24 -2.82 6.54
N VAL A 92 -1.45 -2.79 5.97
CA VAL A 92 -1.86 -3.67 4.86
C VAL A 92 -1.03 -3.40 3.60
N ARG A 93 -0.82 -2.14 3.23
CA ARG A 93 -0.02 -1.76 2.05
C ARG A 93 1.43 -2.21 2.18
N ARG A 94 2.05 -2.05 3.36
CA ARG A 94 3.41 -2.52 3.65
C ARG A 94 3.49 -4.05 3.61
N PHE A 95 2.49 -4.74 4.15
CA PHE A 95 2.41 -6.20 4.08
C PHE A 95 2.33 -6.71 2.63
N LEU A 96 1.47 -6.12 1.81
CA LEU A 96 1.36 -6.47 0.39
C LEU A 96 2.65 -6.17 -0.39
N GLN A 97 3.29 -5.02 -0.14
CA GLN A 97 4.59 -4.70 -0.73
C GLN A 97 5.66 -5.73 -0.37
N PHE A 98 5.72 -6.15 0.89
CA PHE A 98 6.65 -7.19 1.33
C PHE A 98 6.39 -8.51 0.60
N GLN A 99 5.14 -8.97 0.54
CA GLN A 99 4.80 -10.24 -0.11
C GLN A 99 5.10 -10.22 -1.61
N LEU A 100 4.81 -9.11 -2.30
CA LEU A 100 5.15 -8.95 -3.72
C LEU A 100 6.66 -8.91 -3.95
N CYS A 101 7.41 -8.21 -3.11
CA CYS A 101 8.88 -8.17 -3.18
C CYS A 101 9.48 -9.57 -2.95
N GLN A 102 8.98 -10.30 -1.96
CA GLN A 102 9.44 -11.66 -1.66
C GLN A 102 9.09 -12.64 -2.78
N HIS A 103 7.89 -12.56 -3.34
CA HIS A 103 7.50 -13.37 -4.49
C HIS A 103 8.43 -13.09 -5.68
N HIS A 104 8.66 -11.82 -6.01
CA HIS A 104 9.57 -11.43 -7.10
C HIS A 104 11.01 -11.93 -6.87
N ARG A 105 11.54 -11.80 -5.64
CA ARG A 105 12.88 -12.31 -5.28
C ARG A 105 12.98 -13.83 -5.38
N ARG A 106 11.95 -14.58 -4.97
CA ARG A 106 11.91 -16.05 -5.08
C ARG A 106 11.94 -16.50 -6.54
N HIS A 107 11.20 -15.84 -7.43
CA HIS A 107 11.23 -16.14 -8.87
C HIS A 107 12.58 -15.83 -9.52
N HIS A 108 13.25 -14.74 -9.15
CA HIS A 108 14.61 -14.44 -9.64
C HIS A 108 15.67 -15.43 -9.12
N HIS A 109 15.54 -15.91 -7.88
CA HIS A 109 16.49 -16.87 -7.31
C HIS A 109 16.35 -18.27 -7.94
N VAL A 110 15.13 -18.71 -8.24
CA VAL A 110 14.86 -19.99 -8.92
C VAL A 110 15.34 -19.97 -10.38
N ARG A 111 15.17 -18.84 -11.10
CA ARG A 111 15.70 -18.69 -12.47
C ARG A 111 17.22 -18.68 -12.53
N ARG A 112 17.92 -18.14 -11.52
CA ARG A 112 19.39 -18.19 -11.48
C ARG A 112 19.92 -19.60 -11.20
N ARG A 113 19.25 -20.41 -10.37
CA ARG A 113 19.65 -21.81 -10.14
C ARG A 113 19.51 -22.71 -11.36
N HIS A 114 18.53 -22.48 -12.23
CA HIS A 114 18.37 -23.27 -13.45
C HIS A 114 19.33 -22.84 -14.57
N ARG A 115 19.76 -21.58 -14.62
CA ARG A 115 20.69 -21.11 -15.66
C ARG A 115 22.12 -21.62 -15.47
N VAL A 116 22.57 -21.80 -14.22
CA VAL A 116 23.94 -22.28 -13.93
C VAL A 116 24.13 -23.75 -14.30
N ARG A 117 23.10 -24.61 -14.15
CA ARG A 117 23.22 -26.04 -14.53
C ARG A 117 23.35 -26.29 -16.03
N VAL A 118 22.86 -25.38 -16.87
CA VAL A 118 22.86 -25.58 -18.34
C VAL A 118 24.21 -25.19 -18.95
N GLU A 119 24.98 -24.30 -18.31
CA GLU A 119 26.32 -23.93 -18.79
C GLU A 119 27.40 -24.92 -18.33
N GLU A 120 27.30 -25.51 -17.14
CA GLU A 120 28.25 -26.56 -16.68
C GLU A 120 28.10 -27.90 -17.42
N LEU A 121 26.93 -28.18 -18.01
CA LEU A 121 26.72 -29.42 -18.78
C LEU A 121 27.32 -29.40 -20.19
N ARG A 122 27.70 -28.22 -20.70
CA ARG A 122 28.23 -28.07 -22.08
C ARG A 122 29.76 -28.22 -22.16
N THR A 123 30.44 -28.27 -21.02
CA THR A 123 31.91 -28.42 -20.93
C THR A 123 32.36 -29.83 -20.53
N LEU A 124 31.43 -30.76 -20.31
CA LEU A 124 31.74 -32.13 -19.97
C LEU A 124 31.90 -32.98 -21.24
N ASP A 125 33.06 -33.61 -21.37
CA ASP A 125 33.43 -34.52 -22.46
C ASP A 125 32.41 -35.67 -22.58
N PRO A 126 31.81 -35.91 -23.76
CA PRO A 126 30.86 -37.01 -23.98
C PRO A 126 31.40 -38.40 -23.59
N ALA A 127 32.72 -38.60 -23.58
CA ALA A 127 33.35 -39.86 -23.21
C ALA A 127 33.23 -40.18 -21.70
N ALA A 128 33.10 -39.17 -20.83
CA ALA A 128 33.01 -39.37 -19.39
C ALA A 128 31.63 -39.89 -18.92
N ILE A 129 30.58 -39.74 -19.73
CA ILE A 129 29.20 -40.06 -19.34
C ILE A 129 28.86 -41.54 -19.56
N LEU A 130 29.63 -42.26 -20.40
CA LEU A 130 29.34 -43.65 -20.77
C LEU A 130 30.25 -44.70 -20.10
N GLY A 131 31.25 -44.30 -19.30
CA GLY A 131 32.25 -45.21 -18.71
C GLY A 131 31.92 -45.81 -17.33
N GLU A 132 30.98 -45.25 -16.57
CA GLU A 132 30.84 -45.54 -15.14
C GLU A 132 29.81 -46.65 -14.79
N HIS A 133 29.13 -47.25 -15.77
CA HIS A 133 28.07 -48.24 -15.48
C HIS A 133 28.42 -49.71 -15.67
N TYR A 134 29.64 -50.05 -16.08
CA TYR A 134 30.02 -51.45 -16.33
C TYR A 134 31.44 -51.79 -15.86
N TYR A 135 31.79 -51.58 -14.58
CA TYR A 135 32.84 -52.41 -13.95
C TYR A 135 32.77 -52.31 -12.41
N GLY A 136 32.62 -53.47 -11.75
CA GLY A 136 33.19 -53.69 -10.41
C GLY A 136 32.29 -53.52 -9.18
N ARG A 137 31.47 -54.54 -8.88
CA ARG A 137 31.27 -54.97 -7.47
C ARG A 137 31.51 -56.47 -7.36
N TYR A 138 32.78 -56.83 -7.17
CA TYR A 138 33.20 -58.11 -6.64
C TYR A 138 33.99 -57.85 -5.34
N ARG A 139 33.49 -58.42 -4.24
CA ARG A 139 34.19 -58.75 -2.96
C ARG A 139 34.68 -57.58 -2.09
N HIS A 140 34.74 -57.66 -0.76
CA HIS A 140 34.60 -58.70 0.25
C HIS A 140 34.19 -58.00 1.57
N THR A 141 33.37 -58.64 2.40
CA THR A 141 33.35 -58.39 3.85
C THR A 141 33.79 -59.69 4.52
N ASP A 142 34.99 -59.69 5.07
CA ASP A 142 35.45 -60.69 6.04
C ASP A 142 35.17 -60.17 7.44
N ALA A 143 34.54 -60.99 8.28
CA ALA A 143 34.73 -61.01 9.73
C ALA A 143 34.18 -62.32 10.27
N GLY A 144 35.08 -63.20 10.72
CA GLY A 144 34.73 -64.43 11.41
C GLY A 144 34.30 -64.21 12.85
N SER A 145 33.45 -65.13 13.31
CA SER A 145 33.47 -65.78 14.63
C SER A 145 32.50 -66.96 14.58
#